data_AF-A0A4U6CTY5-F1
#
_entry.id   AF-A0A4U6CTY5-F1
#
_cell.length_a   1.000
_cell.length_b   1.000
_cell.length_c   1.000
_cell.angle_alpha   90.00
_cell.angle_beta   90.00
_cell.angle_gamma   90.00
#
_symmetry.space_group_name_H-M   'P 1'
#
loop_
_entity.id
_entity.type
_entity.pdbx_description
1 polymer ?
#
loop_
_entity_poly.entity_id
_entity_poly.type
_entity_poly.pdbx_seq_one_letter_code
_entity_poly.pdbx_strand_id
1 'polypeptide(L)' 'MGQITLAIKQGHFFDIELRILTANQNLKWVRVIGEPEFENGKCVRISGSFQDIDVRKIAEFAAIEGLAEKNIIVGSIGSL' A
#
# COMPACT_ATOMS: atom_id res chain seq x y z
N MET A 1 -12.54 -8.09 -10.08
CA MET A 1 -12.42 -6.76 -10.73
C MET A 1 -11.53 -5.90 -9.83
N GLY A 2 -10.55 -5.15 -10.36
CA GLY A 2 -9.59 -4.41 -9.54
C GLY A 2 -10.16 -3.12 -8.92
N GLN A 3 -9.59 -2.64 -7.81
CA GLN A 3 -10.09 -1.46 -7.09
C GLN A 3 -10.18 -0.22 -8.00
N ILE A 4 -9.15 0.04 -8.81
CA ILE A 4 -9.15 1.15 -9.78
C ILE A 4 -10.28 1.01 -10.82
N THR A 5 -10.61 -0.21 -11.23
CA THR A 5 -11.71 -0.45 -12.17
C THR A 5 -13.06 -0.16 -11.51
N LEU A 6 -13.24 -0.50 -10.23
CA LEU A 6 -14.45 -0.17 -9.48
C LEU A 6 -14.59 1.36 -9.31
N ALA A 7 -13.48 2.07 -9.08
CA ALA A 7 -13.48 3.52 -9.03
C ALA A 7 -13.96 4.15 -10.35
N ILE A 8 -13.34 3.77 -11.47
CA ILE A 8 -13.65 4.36 -12.79
C ILE A 8 -15.07 4.02 -13.26
N LYS A 9 -15.54 2.79 -13.01
CA LYS A 9 -16.83 2.32 -13.56
C LYS A 9 -18.02 2.56 -12.64
N GLN A 10 -17.79 2.58 -11.33
CA GLN A 10 -18.86 2.53 -10.33
C GLN A 10 -18.73 3.62 -9.25
N GLY A 11 -17.72 4.49 -9.34
CA GLY A 11 -17.58 5.60 -8.39
C GLY A 11 -17.05 5.21 -7.02
N HIS A 12 -16.41 4.04 -6.88
CA HIS A 12 -15.88 3.62 -5.59
C HIS A 12 -14.59 4.37 -5.23
N PHE A 13 -14.53 4.90 -4.02
CA PHE A 13 -13.30 5.32 -3.38
C PHE A 13 -12.29 4.16 -3.27
N PHE A 14 -10.99 4.46 -3.29
CA PHE A 14 -9.94 3.49 -3.01
C PHE A 14 -8.82 4.07 -2.14
N ASP A 15 -8.19 3.18 -1.38
CA ASP A 15 -7.00 3.43 -0.56
C ASP A 15 -6.11 2.19 -0.65
N ILE A 16 -4.99 2.33 -1.34
CA ILE A 16 -4.11 1.21 -1.67
C ILE A 16 -2.65 1.56 -1.44
N GLU A 17 -1.87 0.57 -1.01
CA GLU A 17 -0.42 0.65 -0.92
C GLU A 17 0.20 -0.29 -1.96
N LEU A 18 1.12 0.23 -2.78
CA LEU A 18 1.75 -0.53 -3.87
C LEU A 18 3.18 -0.06 -4.11
N ARG A 19 3.97 -0.88 -4.81
CA ARG A 19 5.30 -0.48 -5.28
C ARG A 19 5.20 0.14 -6.67
N ILE A 20 5.89 1.25 -6.85
CA ILE A 20 6.08 1.88 -8.16
C ILE A 20 7.56 1.81 -8.57
N LEU A 21 7.80 1.82 -9.87
CA LEU A 21 9.10 2.17 -10.43
C LEU A 21 9.11 3.67 -10.72
N THR A 22 9.99 4.40 -10.06
CA THR A 22 10.17 5.85 -10.29
C THR A 22 10.90 6.12 -11.60
N ALA A 23 10.86 7.36 -12.09
CA ALA A 23 11.62 7.77 -13.27
C ALA A 23 13.14 7.53 -13.14
N ASN A 24 13.66 7.57 -11.91
CA ASN A 24 15.06 7.29 -11.60
C ASN A 24 15.35 5.78 -11.40
N GLN A 25 14.43 4.90 -11.82
CA GLN A 25 14.53 3.44 -11.72
C GLN A 25 14.61 2.87 -10.28
N ASN A 26 14.21 3.66 -9.29
CA ASN A 26 14.09 3.18 -7.91
C ASN A 26 12.69 2.61 -7.65
N LEU A 27 12.62 1.45 -7.00
CA LEU A 27 11.38 0.92 -6.46
C LEU A 27 11.05 1.64 -5.15
N LYS A 28 9.83 2.17 -5.04
CA LYS A 28 9.34 2.81 -3.81
C LYS A 28 7.94 2.34 -3.47
N TRP A 29 7.66 2.21 -2.18
CA TRP A 29 6.28 2.08 -1.70
C TRP A 29 5.56 3.42 -1.71
N VAL A 30 4.34 3.40 -2.25
CA VAL A 30 3.45 4.56 -2.25
C VAL A 30 2.08 4.16 -1.71
N ARG A 31 1.43 5.10 -1.02
CA ARG A 31 0.01 5.03 -0.70
C ARG A 31 -0.75 5.94 -1.64
N VAL A 32 -1.79 5.41 -2.26
CA VAL A 32 -2.67 6.17 -3.16
C VAL A 32 -4.07 6.10 -2.61
N ILE A 33 -4.61 7.27 -2.33
CA ILE A 33 -6.00 7.47 -1.89
C ILE A 33 -6.68 8.25 -3.00
N GLY A 34 -7.82 7.77 -3.49
CA GLY A 34 -8.51 8.41 -4.61
C GLY A 34 -10.02 8.31 -4.53
N GLU A 35 -10.67 9.43 -4.82
CA GLU A 35 -12.10 9.56 -4.98
C GLU A 35 -12.40 9.94 -6.45
N PRO A 36 -13.21 9.14 -7.17
CA PRO A 36 -13.52 9.42 -8.55
C PRO A 36 -14.65 10.45 -8.67
N GLU A 37 -14.48 11.41 -9.58
CA GLU A 37 -15.43 12.48 -9.86
C GLU A 37 -16.13 12.23 -11.20
N PHE A 38 -17.46 12.36 -11.20
CA PHE A 38 -18.30 12.03 -12.34
C PHE A 38 -19.03 13.26 -12.87
N GLU A 39 -19.05 13.39 -14.19
CA GLU A 39 -19.90 14.34 -14.91
C GLU A 39 -20.71 13.56 -15.97
N ASN A 40 -22.03 13.80 -16.02
CA ASN A 40 -22.93 13.15 -16.98
C ASN A 40 -22.79 11.60 -17.02
N GLY A 41 -22.59 10.97 -15.86
CA GLY A 41 -22.44 9.52 -15.74
C GLY A 41 -21.08 8.95 -16.16
N LYS A 42 -20.09 9.80 -16.47
CA LYS A 42 -18.72 9.39 -16.83
C LYS A 42 -17.72 9.90 -15.80
N CYS A 43 -16.80 9.03 -15.38
CA CYS A 43 -15.66 9.42 -14.54
C CYS A 43 -14.75 10.37 -15.35
N VAL A 44 -14.61 11.62 -14.89
CA VAL A 44 -13.79 12.65 -15.55
C VAL A 44 -12.44 12.86 -14.87
N ARG A 45 -12.34 12.55 -13.57
CA ARG A 45 -11.12 12.71 -12.77
C ARG A 45 -11.13 11.75 -11.59
N ILE A 46 -9.96 11.45 -11.05
CA ILE A 46 -9.78 10.94 -9.69
C ILE A 46 -8.98 11.98 -8.93
N SER A 47 -9.51 12.48 -7.82
CA SER A 47 -8.82 13.40 -6.92
C SER A 47 -8.42 12.67 -5.64
N GLY A 48 -7.35 13.12 -4.99
CA GLY A 48 -6.85 12.47 -3.78
C GLY A 48 -5.38 12.72 -3.53
N SER A 49 -4.70 11.75 -2.91
CA SER A 49 -3.30 11.89 -2.50
C SER A 49 -2.43 10.74 -2.97
N PHE A 50 -1.18 11.08 -3.28
CA PHE A 50 -0.13 10.16 -3.67
C PHE A 50 1.06 10.37 -2.75
N GLN A 51 1.32 9.43 -1.85
CA GLN A 51 2.23 9.60 -0.73
C GLN A 51 3.38 8.59 -0.85
N ASP A 52 4.62 9.07 -0.76
CA ASP A 52 5.78 8.21 -0.55
C ASP A 52 5.75 7.68 0.89
N ILE A 53 5.71 6.35 1.03
CA ILE A 53 5.63 5.66 2.33
C ILE A 53 6.79 4.69 2.52
N ASP A 54 7.86 4.83 1.74
CA ASP A 54 8.95 3.85 1.67
C ASP A 54 9.63 3.66 3.03
N VAL A 55 9.94 4.76 3.71
CA VAL A 55 10.51 4.75 5.08
C VAL A 55 9.60 4.01 6.06
N ARG A 56 8.28 4.26 6.00
CA ARG A 56 7.30 3.61 6.89
C ARG A 56 7.27 2.10 6.64
N LYS A 57 7.25 1.67 5.37
CA LYS A 57 7.22 0.24 5.02
C LYS A 57 8.50 -0.48 5.40
N ILE A 58 9.67 0.15 5.22
CA ILE A 58 10.96 -0.41 5.65
C ILE A 58 10.97 -0.63 7.17
N ALA A 59 10.52 0.36 7.95
CA ALA A 59 10.44 0.23 9.40
C ALA A 59 9.45 -0.88 9.84
N GLU A 60 8.30 -0.98 9.17
CA GLU A 60 7.32 -2.05 9.42
C GLU A 60 7.92 -3.44 9.16
N PHE A 61 8.61 -3.64 8.04
CA PHE A 61 9.24 -4.91 7.71
C PHE A 61 10.37 -5.26 8.69
N ALA A 62 11.23 -4.30 9.02
CA ALA A 62 12.29 -4.51 10.00
C ALA A 62 11.72 -4.88 11.40
N ALA A 63 10.60 -4.28 11.79
CA ALA A 63 9.93 -4.63 13.04
C ALA A 63 9.37 -6.06 13.01
N ILE A 64 8.78 -6.48 11.89
CA ILE A 64 8.28 -7.86 11.71
C ILE A 64 9.42 -8.88 11.75
N GLU A 65 10.54 -8.60 11.09
CA GLU A 65 11.73 -9.46 11.11
C GLU A 65 12.28 -9.63 12.53
N GLY A 66 12.46 -8.53 13.26
CA GLY A 66 12.95 -8.58 14.65
C GLY A 66 11.99 -9.31 15.61
N LEU A 67 10.68 -9.31 15.34
CA LEU A 67 9.72 -10.11 16.09
C LEU A 67 9.81 -11.60 15.79
N ALA A 68 10.06 -11.97 14.52
CA ALA A 68 10.27 -13.35 14.13
C ALA A 68 11.52 -13.95 14.80
N GLU A 69 12.62 -13.21 14.86
CA GLU A 69 13.87 -13.64 15.50
C GLU A 69 13.67 -13.95 17.00
N LYS A 70 12.94 -13.10 17.72
CA LYS A 70 12.67 -13.29 19.16
C LYS A 70 11.85 -14.55 19.44
N ASN A 71 10.85 -14.84 18.61
CA ASN A 71 9.96 -15.99 18.82
C ASN A 71 10.67 -17.33 18.61
N ILE A 72 11.63 -17.40 17.68
CA ILE A 72 12.44 -18.61 17.45
C ILE A 72 13.28 -18.94 18.70
N ILE A 73 13.88 -17.93 19.33
CA ILE A 73 14.72 -18.12 20.51
C ILE A 73 13.88 -18.60 21.71
N VAL A 74 12.72 -17.99 21.96
CA VAL A 74 11.85 -18.37 23.09
C VAL A 74 11.27 -19.79 22.91
N GLY A 75 10.88 -20.17 21.69
CA GLY A 75 10.36 -21.51 21.39
C GLY A 75 11.39 -22.64 21.59
N SER A 76 12.68 -22.35 21.44
CA SER A 76 13.75 -23.34 21.63
C SER A 76 14.13 -23.58 23.09
N ILE A 77 13.79 -22.68 24.01
CA ILE A 77 14.13 -22.79 25.44
C ILE A 77 13.02 -23.48 26.23
N GLY A 78 11.75 -23.35 25.79
CA GLY A 78 10.59 -23.95 26.44
C GLY A 78 10.37 -25.44 26.17
N SER A 79 11.29 -26.10 25.45
CA SER A 79 11.22 -27.52 25.09
C SER A 79 12.32 -28.39 25.74
N LEU A 80 13.04 -27.87 26.73
CA LEU A 80 13.99 -28.60 27.58
C LEU A 80 13.46 -28.81 29.00
#